data_AF-A0A7W4ZMH7-F1
#
_entry.id   AF-A0A7W4ZMH7-F1
#
_cell.length_a   1.000
_cell.length_b   1.000
_cell.length_c   1.000
_cell.angle_alpha   90.00
_cell.angle_beta   90.00
_cell.angle_gamma   90.00
#
_symmetry.space_group_name_H-M   'P 1'
#
loop_
_entity.id
_entity.type
_entity.pdbx_description
1 polymer ?
#
loop_
_entity_poly.entity_id
_entity_poly.type
_entity_poly.pdbx_seq_one_letter_code
_entity_poly.pdbx_strand_id
1 'polypeptide(L)'
;MPEHRIDTESAHSARIYDYILGGDDNYPADREAGDAMCREWPALPVHMRANRDFMHRAVRYLAAEAGIRQFLDIGTGIPTPPNLHEIAQAAAPDARVVYVDNDPLVLSLSQGLLSGTPEGRTVYVEADLRDPADILGAPGSGRPSTCRSRSR
;
A
#
# COMPACT_ATOMS: atom_id res chain seq x y z
N MET A 1 9.48 12.23 23.81
CA MET A 1 8.57 11.46 22.94
C MET A 1 7.90 12.49 22.06
N PRO A 2 8.07 12.55 20.73
CA PRO A 2 7.39 13.59 19.99
C PRO A 2 5.92 13.18 19.86
N GLU A 3 5.07 14.01 20.46
CA GLU A 3 3.62 13.99 20.40
C GLU A 3 3.17 14.31 18.96
N HIS A 4 2.18 13.54 18.46
CA HIS A 4 1.49 13.65 17.17
C HIS A 4 2.33 13.52 15.88
N ARG A 5 2.63 12.26 15.49
CA ARG A 5 3.18 11.94 14.16
C ARG A 5 2.13 12.03 13.03
N ILE A 6 0.84 12.00 13.37
CA ILE A 6 -0.25 12.09 12.40
C ILE A 6 -0.72 13.55 12.39
N ASP A 7 -0.41 14.29 11.34
CA ASP A 7 -0.97 15.62 11.11
C ASP A 7 -2.42 15.48 10.63
N THR A 8 -3.38 15.85 11.48
CA THR A 8 -4.82 15.77 11.20
C THR A 8 -5.40 17.06 10.63
N GLU A 9 -4.61 18.15 10.63
CA GLU A 9 -5.05 19.48 10.22
C GLU A 9 -4.81 19.72 8.73
N SER A 10 -3.88 18.97 8.12
CA SER A 10 -3.62 18.99 6.68
C SER A 10 -4.18 17.76 5.98
N ALA A 11 -4.67 17.94 4.76
CA ALA A 11 -5.16 16.84 3.94
C ALA A 11 -4.01 15.97 3.39
N HIS A 12 -4.19 14.65 3.42
CA HIS A 12 -3.23 13.67 2.93
C HIS A 12 -3.85 12.80 1.83
N SER A 13 -3.09 12.49 0.78
CA SER A 13 -3.59 11.81 -0.42
C SER A 13 -4.22 10.44 -0.14
N ALA A 14 -3.59 9.62 0.71
CA ALA A 14 -4.11 8.29 1.08
C ALA A 14 -5.46 8.38 1.79
N ARG A 15 -5.65 9.42 2.62
CA ARG A 15 -6.85 9.65 3.44
C ARG A 15 -7.99 10.25 2.62
N ILE A 16 -7.67 11.15 1.69
CA ILE A 16 -8.64 11.63 0.70
C ILE A 16 -9.13 10.45 -0.14
N TYR A 17 -8.22 9.58 -0.59
CA TYR A 17 -8.59 8.41 -1.38
C TYR A 17 -9.51 7.46 -0.60
N ASP A 18 -9.19 7.17 0.66
CA ASP A 18 -10.03 6.39 1.57
C ASP A 18 -11.43 7.00 1.73
N TYR A 19 -11.51 8.30 2.03
CA TYR A 19 -12.76 9.03 2.15
C TYR A 19 -13.64 8.92 0.89
N ILE A 20 -13.06 9.17 -0.29
CA ILE A 20 -13.79 9.11 -1.58
C ILE A 20 -14.29 7.70 -1.88
N LEU A 21 -13.59 6.66 -1.40
CA LEU A 21 -14.04 5.27 -1.50
C LEU A 21 -15.03 4.85 -0.41
N GLY A 22 -15.32 5.72 0.56
CA GLY A 22 -16.28 5.49 1.64
C GLY A 22 -15.67 4.80 2.87
N GLY A 23 -14.36 4.90 3.08
CA GLY A 23 -13.69 4.48 4.31
C GLY A 23 -13.79 5.51 5.43
N ASP A 24 -13.32 5.12 6.62
CA ASP A 24 -13.45 5.88 7.87
C ASP A 24 -12.09 6.39 8.40
N ASP A 25 -10.97 6.05 7.75
CA ASP A 25 -9.62 6.38 8.19
C ASP A 25 -9.17 7.74 7.62
N ASN A 26 -9.98 8.78 7.88
CA ASN A 26 -9.80 10.12 7.36
C ASN A 26 -10.25 11.22 8.35
N TYR A 27 -9.67 12.41 8.21
CA TYR A 27 -9.89 13.56 9.09
C TYR A 27 -10.68 14.67 8.38
N PRO A 28 -11.18 15.70 9.10
CA PRO A 28 -11.95 16.79 8.49
C PRO A 28 -11.28 17.46 7.29
N ALA A 29 -9.96 17.68 7.33
CA ALA A 29 -9.20 18.28 6.23
C ALA A 29 -9.24 17.41 4.95
N ASP A 30 -9.18 16.08 5.11
CA ASP A 30 -9.25 15.14 3.99
C ASP A 30 -10.64 15.15 3.34
N ARG A 31 -11.70 15.21 4.16
CA ARG A 31 -13.09 15.27 3.70
C ARG A 31 -13.38 16.56 2.96
N GLU A 32 -12.94 17.70 3.50
CA GLU A 32 -13.08 18.99 2.84
C GLU A 32 -12.41 19.00 1.46
N ALA A 33 -11.17 18.49 1.38
CA ALA A 33 -10.43 18.37 0.14
C ALA A 33 -11.17 17.45 -0.85
N GLY A 34 -11.62 16.26 -0.40
CA GLY A 34 -12.39 15.33 -1.22
C GLY A 34 -13.69 15.94 -1.77
N ASP A 35 -14.45 16.65 -0.92
CA ASP A 35 -15.69 17.34 -1.31
C ASP A 35 -15.43 18.46 -2.32
N ALA A 36 -14.35 19.22 -2.14
CA ALA A 36 -13.93 20.23 -3.11
C ALA A 36 -13.57 19.59 -4.46
N MET A 37 -12.78 18.52 -4.46
CA MET A 37 -12.40 17.81 -5.69
C MET A 37 -13.61 17.19 -6.40
N CYS A 38 -14.58 16.64 -5.65
CA CYS A 38 -15.82 16.08 -6.23
C CYS A 38 -16.74 17.16 -6.83
N ARG A 39 -16.74 18.38 -6.28
CA ARG A 39 -17.48 19.51 -6.87
C ARG A 39 -16.90 19.90 -8.23
N GLU A 40 -15.57 19.93 -8.36
CA GLU A 40 -14.88 20.24 -9.62
C GLU A 40 -14.93 19.09 -10.62
N TRP A 41 -14.80 17.85 -10.13
CA TRP A 41 -14.81 16.64 -10.95
C TRP A 41 -15.75 15.58 -10.37
N PRO A 42 -17.05 15.60 -10.72
CA PRO A 42 -18.05 14.67 -10.17
C PRO A 42 -17.79 13.19 -10.45
N ALA A 43 -16.93 12.86 -11.42
CA ALA A 43 -16.56 11.48 -11.74
C ALA A 43 -15.38 10.96 -10.90
N LEU A 44 -14.81 11.77 -9.99
CA LEU A 44 -13.69 11.36 -9.14
C LEU A 44 -13.94 10.06 -8.35
N PRO A 45 -15.13 9.83 -7.74
CA PRO A 45 -15.38 8.57 -7.05
C PRO A 45 -15.40 7.36 -7.99
N VAL A 46 -15.89 7.54 -9.22
CA VAL A 46 -15.86 6.48 -10.25
C VAL A 46 -14.43 6.18 -10.66
N HIS A 47 -13.61 7.22 -10.85
CA HIS A 47 -12.20 7.09 -11.19
C HIS A 47 -11.42 6.32 -10.11
N MET A 48 -11.54 6.71 -8.83
CA MET A 48 -10.82 6.06 -7.74
C MET A 48 -11.26 4.59 -7.57
N ARG A 49 -12.56 4.28 -7.70
CA ARG A 49 -13.03 2.89 -7.69
C ARG A 49 -12.45 2.08 -8.85
N ALA A 50 -12.45 2.64 -10.06
CA ALA A 50 -11.90 1.98 -11.24
C ALA A 50 -10.39 1.71 -11.10
N ASN A 51 -9.65 2.60 -10.44
CA ASN A 51 -8.24 2.38 -10.09
C ASN A 51 -8.06 1.18 -9.15
N ARG A 52 -8.89 1.07 -8.09
CA ARG A 52 -8.84 -0.08 -7.17
C ARG A 52 -9.20 -1.39 -7.89
N ASP A 53 -10.23 -1.37 -8.72
CA ASP A 53 -10.63 -2.54 -9.51
C ASP A 53 -9.55 -2.97 -10.50
N PHE A 54 -8.82 -2.02 -11.08
CA PHE A 54 -7.67 -2.32 -11.93
C PHE A 54 -6.56 -3.02 -11.15
N MET A 55 -6.19 -2.50 -9.98
CA MET A 55 -5.21 -3.16 -9.10
C MET A 55 -5.61 -4.61 -8.82
N HIS A 56 -6.89 -4.85 -8.49
CA HIS A 56 -7.39 -6.21 -8.23
C HIS A 56 -7.19 -7.16 -9.42
N ARG A 57 -7.52 -6.70 -10.65
CA ARG A 57 -7.36 -7.51 -11.86
C ARG A 57 -5.87 -7.75 -12.19
N ALA A 58 -5.05 -6.71 -12.07
CA ALA A 58 -3.63 -6.78 -12.37
C ALA A 58 -2.90 -7.74 -11.43
N VAL A 59 -3.13 -7.64 -10.12
CA VAL A 59 -2.51 -8.51 -9.12
C VAL A 59 -2.95 -9.96 -9.30
N ARG A 60 -4.24 -10.21 -9.55
CA ARG A 60 -4.74 -11.56 -9.84
C ARG A 60 -4.05 -12.15 -11.07
N TYR A 61 -3.96 -11.38 -12.16
CA TYR A 61 -3.26 -11.83 -13.37
C TYR A 61 -1.79 -12.14 -13.10
N LEU A 62 -1.08 -11.25 -12.40
CA LEU A 62 0.33 -11.42 -12.07
C LEU A 62 0.57 -12.69 -11.23
N ALA A 63 -0.28 -12.96 -10.24
CA ALA A 63 -0.15 -14.12 -9.37
C ALA A 63 -0.59 -15.42 -10.06
N ALA A 64 -1.78 -15.45 -10.67
CA ALA A 64 -2.38 -16.65 -11.24
C ALA A 64 -1.76 -17.03 -12.59
N GLU A 65 -1.62 -16.07 -13.50
CA GLU A 65 -1.27 -16.33 -14.90
C GLU A 65 0.22 -16.11 -15.16
N ALA A 66 0.80 -15.02 -14.66
CA ALA A 66 2.21 -14.70 -14.88
C ALA A 66 3.17 -15.41 -13.91
N GLY A 67 2.65 -16.11 -12.90
CA GLY A 67 3.46 -16.88 -11.96
C GLY A 67 4.30 -16.04 -11.00
N ILE A 68 4.00 -14.75 -10.83
CA ILE A 68 4.71 -13.87 -9.90
C ILE A 68 4.37 -14.26 -8.46
N ARG A 69 5.40 -14.30 -7.59
CA ARG A 69 5.29 -14.68 -6.17
C ARG A 69 5.80 -13.62 -5.22
N GLN A 70 6.36 -12.53 -5.74
CA GLN A 70 6.94 -11.46 -4.93
C GLN A 70 6.45 -10.12 -5.47
N PHE A 71 5.89 -9.32 -4.57
CA PHE A 71 5.33 -8.00 -4.88
C PHE A 71 5.99 -6.97 -3.97
N LEU A 72 6.37 -5.84 -4.56
CA LEU A 72 6.77 -4.64 -3.86
C LEU A 72 5.77 -3.55 -4.22
N ASP A 73 4.94 -3.18 -3.27
CA ASP A 73 3.87 -2.20 -3.41
C ASP A 73 4.33 -0.87 -2.81
N ILE A 74 4.43 0.17 -3.64
CA ILE A 74 4.97 1.48 -3.24
C ILE A 74 3.87 2.53 -3.32
N GLY A 75 3.58 3.17 -2.18
CA GLY A 75 2.38 3.99 -2.02
C GLY A 75 1.16 3.10 -1.76
N THR A 76 1.27 2.24 -0.74
CA THR A 76 0.25 1.24 -0.39
C THR A 76 -1.11 1.88 -0.08
N GLY A 77 -1.09 3.07 0.54
CA GLY A 77 -2.27 3.76 1.03
C GLY A 77 -2.95 3.03 2.20
N ILE A 78 -4.17 3.49 2.53
CA ILE A 78 -4.97 2.93 3.61
C ILE A 78 -5.41 1.49 3.25
N PRO A 79 -5.33 0.53 4.19
CA PRO A 79 -5.77 -0.84 3.94
C PRO A 79 -7.26 -0.90 3.57
N THR A 80 -7.58 -1.30 2.34
CA THR A 80 -8.96 -1.44 1.84
C THR A 80 -9.17 -2.84 1.27
N PRO A 81 -9.88 -3.74 1.97
CA PRO A 81 -10.08 -5.10 1.49
C PRO A 81 -10.83 -5.18 0.14
N PRO A 82 -10.47 -6.12 -0.75
CA PRO A 82 -9.32 -7.00 -0.63
C PRO A 82 -8.00 -6.24 -0.90
N ASN A 83 -7.02 -6.43 -0.02
CA ASN A 83 -5.67 -5.91 -0.16
C ASN A 83 -4.87 -6.75 -1.15
N LEU A 84 -3.77 -6.18 -1.66
CA LEU A 84 -2.91 -6.84 -2.66
C LEU A 84 -2.51 -8.27 -2.25
N HIS A 85 -2.06 -8.48 -1.02
CA HIS A 85 -1.63 -9.79 -0.54
C HIS A 85 -2.78 -10.79 -0.46
N GLU A 86 -3.98 -10.37 -0.10
CA GLU A 86 -5.17 -11.24 -0.06
C GLU A 86 -5.48 -11.77 -1.46
N ILE A 87 -5.38 -10.91 -2.48
CA ILE A 87 -5.60 -11.29 -3.89
C ILE A 87 -4.47 -12.19 -4.40
N ALA A 88 -3.22 -11.84 -4.10
CA ALA A 88 -2.06 -12.62 -4.53
C ALA A 88 -2.05 -14.01 -3.88
N GLN A 89 -2.33 -14.09 -2.58
CA GLN A 89 -2.32 -15.33 -1.79
C GLN A 89 -3.52 -16.23 -2.07
N ALA A 90 -4.66 -15.65 -2.43
CA ALA A 90 -5.79 -16.44 -2.94
C ALA A 90 -5.44 -17.21 -4.23
N ALA A 91 -4.56 -16.67 -5.08
CA ALA A 91 -4.09 -17.35 -6.29
C ALA A 91 -2.84 -18.22 -6.05
N ALA A 92 -1.95 -17.80 -5.15
CA ALA A 92 -0.70 -18.48 -4.81
C ALA A 92 -0.39 -18.30 -3.31
N PRO A 93 -0.74 -19.26 -2.44
CA PRO A 93 -0.63 -19.11 -0.99
C PRO A 93 0.77 -18.75 -0.47
N ASP A 94 1.83 -19.05 -1.23
CA ASP A 94 3.22 -18.74 -0.90
C ASP A 94 3.66 -17.33 -1.34
N ALA A 95 2.76 -16.53 -1.93
CA ALA A 95 3.06 -15.18 -2.38
C ALA A 95 3.50 -14.25 -1.22
N ARG A 96 4.50 -13.42 -1.51
CA ARG A 96 5.14 -12.51 -0.58
C ARG A 96 4.94 -11.07 -1.02
N VAL A 97 4.59 -10.20 -0.08
CA VAL A 97 4.31 -8.80 -0.36
C VAL A 97 5.07 -7.91 0.62
N VAL A 98 5.76 -6.92 0.08
CA VAL A 98 6.29 -5.79 0.85
C VAL A 98 5.44 -4.57 0.51
N TYR A 99 4.82 -4.00 1.52
CA TYR A 99 4.06 -2.75 1.45
C TYR A 99 4.96 -1.59 1.90
N VAL A 100 4.94 -0.51 1.14
CA VAL A 100 5.68 0.71 1.44
C VAL A 100 4.74 1.91 1.40
N ASP A 101 4.79 2.73 2.44
CA ASP A 101 4.13 4.03 2.48
C ASP A 101 4.88 4.98 3.42
N ASN A 102 4.74 6.29 3.22
CA ASN A 102 5.35 7.31 4.05
C ASN A 102 4.35 8.06 4.92
N ASP A 103 3.04 7.80 4.80
CA ASP A 103 2.02 8.36 5.71
C ASP A 103 2.06 7.60 7.06
N PRO A 104 2.32 8.31 8.18
CA PRO A 104 2.29 7.76 9.53
C PRO A 104 1.00 7.03 9.92
N LEU A 105 -0.15 7.39 9.32
CA LEU A 105 -1.44 6.75 9.56
C LEU A 105 -1.44 5.32 8.99
N VAL A 106 -0.85 5.10 7.82
CA VAL A 106 -0.79 3.77 7.19
C VAL A 106 -0.01 2.79 8.06
N LEU A 107 1.10 3.24 8.68
CA LEU A 107 1.81 2.41 9.66
C LEU A 107 0.91 2.04 10.85
N SER A 108 0.10 2.98 11.34
CA SER A 108 -0.78 2.70 12.49
C SER A 108 -1.86 1.65 12.17
N LEU A 109 -2.26 1.55 10.90
CA LEU A 109 -3.24 0.60 10.37
C LEU A 109 -2.58 -0.66 9.78
N SER A 110 -1.24 -0.78 9.85
CA SER A 110 -0.50 -1.82 9.13
C SER A 110 -0.84 -3.24 9.57
N GLN A 111 -1.44 -3.44 10.76
CA GLN A 111 -1.88 -4.77 11.21
C GLN A 111 -2.80 -5.46 10.20
N GLY A 112 -3.66 -4.71 9.51
CA GLY A 112 -4.51 -5.22 8.44
C GLY A 112 -3.74 -5.73 7.21
N LEU A 113 -2.54 -5.20 6.96
CA LEU A 113 -1.64 -5.61 5.88
C LEU A 113 -0.76 -6.81 6.24
N LEU A 114 -0.62 -7.12 7.53
CA LEU A 114 0.28 -8.16 8.04
C LEU A 114 -0.41 -9.52 8.23
N SER A 115 -1.70 -9.63 7.90
CA SER A 115 -2.52 -10.82 8.13
C SER A 115 -2.68 -11.65 6.85
N GLY A 116 -1.63 -12.38 6.47
CA GLY A 116 -1.63 -13.27 5.30
C GLY A 116 -1.79 -14.76 5.62
N THR A 117 -1.63 -15.59 4.59
CA THR A 117 -1.55 -17.06 4.69
C THR A 117 -0.31 -17.53 5.47
N PRO A 118 -0.36 -18.73 6.10
CA PRO A 118 0.81 -19.31 6.78
C PRO A 118 2.02 -19.57 5.87
N GLU A 119 1.81 -19.85 4.59
CA GLU A 119 2.85 -20.13 3.60
C GLU A 119 3.49 -18.85 3.03
N GLY A 120 2.75 -17.76 3.07
CA GLY A 120 3.14 -16.47 2.51
C GLY A 120 3.94 -15.62 3.49
N ARG A 121 4.21 -14.38 3.09
CA ARG A 121 4.79 -13.38 4.00
C ARG A 121 4.38 -11.97 3.59
N THR A 122 3.95 -11.18 4.56
CA THR A 122 3.70 -9.75 4.37
C THR A 122 4.61 -8.94 5.30
N VAL A 123 5.13 -7.84 4.79
CA VAL A 123 5.95 -6.89 5.55
C VAL A 123 5.52 -5.49 5.17
N TYR A 124 5.47 -4.59 6.16
CA TYR A 124 5.27 -3.17 5.94
C TYR A 124 6.58 -2.43 6.24
N VAL A 125 6.93 -1.46 5.38
CA VAL A 125 8.09 -0.60 5.50
C VAL A 125 7.61 0.84 5.42
N GLU A 126 7.83 1.62 6.48
CA GLU A 126 7.68 3.07 6.39
C GLU A 126 8.92 3.66 5.71
N ALA A 127 8.78 4.12 4.47
CA ALA A 127 9.87 4.69 3.70
C ALA A 127 9.33 5.59 2.57
N ASP A 128 10.18 6.50 2.10
CA ASP A 128 9.86 7.38 0.99
C ASP A 128 10.31 6.77 -0.35
N LEU A 129 9.43 6.80 -1.36
CA LEU A 129 9.74 6.39 -2.74
C LEU A 129 10.98 7.13 -3.29
N ARG A 130 11.20 8.37 -2.87
CA ARG A 130 12.30 9.22 -3.34
C ARG A 130 13.66 8.74 -2.84
N ASP A 131 13.69 7.84 -1.86
CA ASP A 131 14.89 7.23 -1.30
C ASP A 131 14.88 5.69 -1.48
N PRO A 132 15.04 5.16 -2.71
CA PRO A 132 14.90 3.72 -2.99
C PRO A 132 15.87 2.82 -2.21
N ALA A 133 17.02 3.36 -1.79
CA ALA A 133 18.00 2.62 -1.01
C ALA A 133 17.44 2.19 0.35
N ASP A 134 16.60 3.02 0.97
CA ASP A 134 15.98 2.73 2.27
C ASP A 134 14.94 1.62 2.12
N ILE A 135 14.15 1.66 1.04
CA ILE A 135 13.17 0.62 0.70
C ILE A 135 13.88 -0.73 0.48
N LEU A 136 14.92 -0.76 -0.36
CA LEU A 136 15.64 -1.99 -0.72
C LEU A 136 16.56 -2.51 0.39
N GLY A 137 16.94 -1.66 1.33
CA GLY A 137 17.74 -2.01 2.51
C GLY A 137 16.92 -2.48 3.71
N ALA A 138 15.60 -2.27 3.69
CA ALA A 138 14.72 -2.58 4.80
C ALA A 138 14.69 -4.09 5.17
N PRO A 139 14.59 -4.43 6.47
CA PRO A 139 14.43 -5.82 6.89
C PRO A 139 13.17 -6.43 6.26
N GLY A 140 13.33 -7.46 5.43
CA GLY A 140 12.21 -8.12 4.74
C GLY A 140 12.04 -7.76 3.26
N SER A 141 12.67 -6.69 2.77
CA SER A 141 12.78 -6.38 1.32
C SER A 141 14.00 -7.04 0.65
N GLY A 142 14.72 -7.87 1.41
CA GLY A 142 16.13 -8.18 1.20
C GLY A 142 16.51 -8.80 -0.15
N ARG A 143 17.61 -8.26 -0.68
CA ARG A 143 18.52 -8.90 -1.65
C ARG A 143 18.97 -10.29 -1.16
N PRO A 144 19.08 -11.29 -2.05
CA PRO A 144 19.71 -12.57 -1.72
C PRO A 144 21.12 -12.35 -1.16
N SER A 145 21.46 -13.06 -0.09
CA SER A 145 22.77 -13.06 0.59
C SER A 145 23.96 -13.47 -0.28
N THR A 146 23.76 -13.77 -1.57
CA THR A 146 24.77 -14.25 -2.51
C THR A 146 25.42 -13.17 -3.36
N CYS A 147 24.98 -11.90 -3.29
CA CYS A 147 25.57 -10.81 -4.09
C CYS A 147 26.48 -9.90 -3.25
N ARG A 148 27.44 -10.48 -2.51
CA ARG A 148 28.69 -9.77 -2.19
C ARG A 148 29.61 -9.94 -3.39
N SER A 149 29.98 -8.82 -4.00
CA SER A 149 30.90 -8.71 -5.12
C SER A 149 32.05 -9.73 -5.04
N ARG A 150 32.12 -10.65 -6.01
CA ARG A 150 33.40 -11.27 -6.36
C ARG A 150 34.23 -10.16 -7.00
N SER A 151 35.15 -9.59 -6.22
CA SER A 151 36.22 -8.78 -6.77
C SER A 151 37.01 -9.64 -7.77
N ARG A 152 37.14 -9.14 -8.99
CA ARG A 152 38.28 -9.46 -9.85
C ARG A 152 39.31 -8.36 -9.66
#